data_AF-A0A417Z0M8-F1
#
_entry.id   AF-A0A417Z0M8-F1
#
_cell.length_a   1.000
_cell.length_b   1.000
_cell.length_c   1.000
_cell.angle_alpha   90.00
_cell.angle_beta   90.00
_cell.angle_gamma   90.00
#
_symmetry.space_group_name_H-M   'P 1'
#
loop_
_entity.id
_entity.type
_entity.pdbx_description
1 polymer ?
#
loop_
_entity_poly.entity_id
_entity_poly.type
_entity_poly.pdbx_seq_one_letter_code
_entity_poly.pdbx_strand_id
1 'polypeptide(L)'
;MTLNPLGFKEIAVGKKTKTGQLYERGQLLPTRLGGATADTRNIFTTTNQLNQLLAKKTKQISNYLESHPQNHVRYRISAVYKDQEIIARGVCLEAQSVEDNGLSFYVYLLNTQSGIVINYSNGEAKVII
;
A
#
# COMPACT_ATOMS: atom_id res chain seq x y z
N MET A 1 21.77 -5.10 -1.66
CA MET A 1 21.30 -4.63 -0.33
C MET A 1 19.80 -4.42 -0.41
N THR A 2 18.99 -5.14 0.38
CA THR A 2 17.53 -4.97 0.38
C THR A 2 17.19 -3.76 1.24
N LEU A 3 16.52 -2.76 0.67
CA LEU A 3 16.14 -1.55 1.37
C LEU A 3 14.92 -1.81 2.28
N ASN A 4 15.02 -1.42 3.55
CA ASN A 4 13.92 -1.49 4.51
C ASN A 4 13.35 -0.10 4.79
N PRO A 5 12.04 0.11 4.64
CA PRO A 5 11.39 1.37 5.01
C PRO A 5 11.33 1.54 6.55
N LEU A 6 10.97 2.75 6.97
CA LEU A 6 10.81 3.09 8.39
C LEU A 6 9.86 2.12 9.11
N GLY A 7 10.25 1.73 10.33
CA GLY A 7 9.50 0.81 11.19
C GLY A 7 9.40 -0.64 10.69
N PHE A 8 10.02 -0.99 9.55
CA PHE A 8 10.00 -2.37 9.06
C PHE A 8 10.66 -3.31 10.07
N LYS A 9 9.96 -4.39 10.41
CA LYS A 9 10.44 -5.47 11.27
C LYS A 9 10.09 -6.82 10.68
N GLU A 10 10.93 -7.81 10.90
CA GLU A 10 10.60 -9.19 10.55
C GLU A 10 9.76 -9.78 11.68
N ILE A 11 8.44 -9.91 11.44
CA ILE A 11 7.47 -10.42 12.42
C ILE A 11 6.71 -11.57 11.78
N ALA A 12 7.04 -12.79 12.22
CA ALA A 12 6.39 -14.00 11.76
C ALA A 12 4.97 -14.12 12.35
N VAL A 13 3.98 -14.31 11.48
CA VAL A 13 2.56 -14.44 11.83
C VAL A 13 1.90 -15.67 11.20
N GLY A 14 2.70 -16.51 10.54
CA GLY A 14 2.29 -17.79 9.97
C GLY A 14 1.13 -17.66 8.99
N LYS A 15 0.17 -18.58 9.08
CA LYS A 15 -0.96 -18.71 8.12
C LYS A 15 -1.93 -17.50 8.09
N LYS A 16 -1.74 -16.48 8.94
CA LYS A 16 -2.51 -15.23 8.89
C LYS A 16 -2.20 -14.38 7.65
N THR A 17 -1.07 -14.63 6.98
CA THR A 17 -0.62 -13.94 5.77
C THR A 17 -0.12 -14.93 4.73
N LYS A 18 -0.01 -14.51 3.46
CA LYS A 18 0.48 -15.39 2.38
C LYS A 18 1.95 -15.79 2.54
N THR A 19 2.77 -14.89 3.06
CA THR A 19 4.22 -15.04 3.16
C THR A 19 4.68 -15.54 4.53
N GLY A 20 3.77 -15.66 5.50
CA GLY A 20 4.12 -15.93 6.90
C GLY A 20 4.64 -14.71 7.65
N GLN A 21 4.81 -13.56 6.99
CA GLN A 21 5.34 -12.31 7.54
C GLN A 21 4.25 -11.24 7.59
N LEU A 22 4.24 -10.46 8.67
CA LEU A 22 3.30 -9.35 8.82
C LEU A 22 3.52 -8.26 7.78
N TYR A 23 4.78 -7.79 7.69
CA TYR A 23 5.12 -6.62 6.90
C TYR A 23 5.69 -6.96 5.54
N GLU A 24 5.29 -6.17 4.55
CA GLU A 24 5.79 -6.16 3.20
C GLU A 24 6.27 -4.76 2.84
N ARG A 25 7.18 -4.69 1.86
CA ARG A 25 7.68 -3.43 1.29
C ARG A 25 6.68 -2.98 0.22
N GLY A 26 5.67 -2.24 0.65
CA GLY A 26 4.64 -1.71 -0.24
C GLY A 26 5.19 -0.56 -1.07
N GLN A 27 4.60 -0.35 -2.24
CA GLN A 27 4.92 0.77 -3.13
C GLN A 27 3.79 1.79 -3.11
N LEU A 28 4.13 3.08 -3.04
CA LEU A 28 3.15 4.16 -3.22
C LEU A 28 2.72 4.25 -4.68
N LEU A 29 3.67 4.43 -5.60
CA LEU A 29 3.47 4.27 -7.03
C LEU A 29 3.89 2.84 -7.43
N PRO A 30 2.95 1.96 -7.79
CA PRO A 30 3.26 0.60 -8.18
C PRO A 30 4.06 0.54 -9.47
N THR A 31 4.95 -0.45 -9.58
CA THR A 31 5.79 -0.66 -10.79
C THR A 31 4.94 -0.82 -12.06
N ARG A 32 3.77 -1.46 -11.97
CA ARG A 32 2.83 -1.61 -13.08
C ARG A 32 2.29 -0.27 -13.61
N LEU A 33 2.32 0.79 -12.81
CA LEU A 33 1.93 2.15 -13.20
C LEU A 33 3.15 3.06 -13.42
N GLY A 34 4.34 2.49 -13.60
CA GLY A 34 5.58 3.23 -13.88
C GLY A 34 6.41 3.61 -12.65
N GLY A 35 6.10 3.09 -11.46
CA GLY A 35 6.88 3.35 -10.25
C GLY A 35 8.24 2.66 -10.20
N ALA A 36 9.23 3.33 -9.61
CA ALA A 36 10.56 2.77 -9.40
C ALA A 36 10.58 1.73 -8.26
N THR A 37 11.29 0.62 -8.46
CA THR A 37 11.36 -0.51 -7.51
C THR A 37 12.36 -0.35 -6.38
N ALA A 38 13.32 0.57 -6.51
CA ALA A 38 14.40 0.79 -5.55
C ALA A 38 14.48 2.24 -5.05
N ASP A 39 13.39 2.99 -5.16
CA ASP A 39 13.30 4.37 -4.65
C ASP A 39 12.79 4.37 -3.20
N THR A 40 13.61 4.85 -2.27
CA THR A 40 13.29 4.96 -0.83
C THR A 40 12.06 5.82 -0.57
N ARG A 41 11.79 6.80 -1.44
CA ARG A 41 10.63 7.69 -1.35
C ARG A 41 9.34 6.99 -1.77
N ASN A 42 9.45 5.89 -2.53
CA ASN A 42 8.34 5.12 -3.06
C ASN A 42 7.99 3.88 -2.22
N ILE A 43 8.83 3.52 -1.25
CA ILE A 43 8.69 2.27 -0.47
C ILE A 43 8.30 2.60 0.98
N PHE A 44 7.32 1.87 1.50
CA PHE A 44 6.87 2.03 2.89
C PHE A 44 6.45 0.70 3.52
N THR A 45 6.37 0.66 4.86
CA THR A 45 5.99 -0.54 5.60
C THR A 45 4.48 -0.76 5.52
N THR A 46 4.08 -1.88 4.92
CA THR A 46 2.67 -2.26 4.74
C THR A 46 2.37 -3.59 5.39
N THR A 47 1.16 -3.79 5.90
CA THR A 47 0.67 -5.13 6.18
C THR A 47 0.41 -5.89 4.88
N ASN A 48 0.46 -7.22 4.93
CA ASN A 48 0.04 -8.08 3.81
C ASN A 48 -1.39 -7.75 3.33
N GLN A 49 -2.32 -7.46 4.24
CA GLN A 49 -3.69 -7.06 3.90
C GLN A 49 -3.76 -5.72 3.15
N LEU A 50 -3.07 -4.67 3.62
CA LEU A 50 -3.02 -3.39 2.90
C LEU A 50 -2.38 -3.57 1.52
N ASN A 51 -1.26 -4.32 1.44
CA ASN A 51 -0.58 -4.53 0.18
C ASN A 51 -1.48 -5.23 -0.86
N GLN A 52 -2.31 -6.19 -0.43
CA GLN A 52 -3.30 -6.82 -1.28
C GLN A 52 -4.41 -5.86 -1.74
N LEU A 53 -4.89 -4.97 -0.87
CA LEU A 53 -5.88 -3.95 -1.24
C LEU A 53 -5.33 -2.98 -2.27
N LEU A 54 -4.08 -2.53 -2.09
CA LEU A 54 -3.37 -1.69 -3.05
C LEU A 54 -3.16 -2.39 -4.39
N ALA A 55 -2.77 -3.67 -4.39
CA ALA A 55 -2.65 -4.47 -5.61
C ALA A 55 -3.99 -4.57 -6.36
N LYS A 56 -5.11 -4.74 -5.65
CA LYS A 56 -6.45 -4.76 -6.25
C LYS A 56 -6.81 -3.42 -6.90
N LYS A 57 -6.55 -2.30 -6.22
CA LYS A 57 -6.80 -0.95 -6.77
C LYS A 57 -5.91 -0.62 -7.96
N THR A 58 -4.64 -1.02 -7.89
CA THR A 58 -3.68 -0.90 -8.99
C THR A 58 -4.18 -1.66 -10.22
N LYS A 59 -4.63 -2.91 -10.04
CA LYS A 59 -5.18 -3.72 -11.13
C LYS A 59 -6.42 -3.06 -11.75
N GLN A 60 -7.29 -2.45 -10.95
CA GLN A 60 -8.45 -1.71 -11.47
C GLN A 60 -8.01 -0.56 -12.40
N ILE A 61 -6.99 0.21 -12.01
CA ILE A 61 -6.44 1.31 -12.83
C ILE A 61 -5.78 0.76 -14.10
N SER A 62 -4.96 -0.29 -13.98
CA SER A 62 -4.28 -0.88 -15.14
C SER A 62 -5.27 -1.43 -16.16
N ASN A 63 -6.29 -2.17 -15.70
CA ASN A 63 -7.34 -2.69 -16.59
C ASN A 63 -8.09 -1.57 -17.32
N TYR A 64 -8.32 -0.43 -16.65
CA TYR A 64 -8.92 0.74 -17.28
C TYR A 64 -8.03 1.32 -18.39
N LEU A 65 -6.74 1.55 -18.11
CA LEU A 65 -5.77 2.04 -19.12
C LEU A 65 -5.59 1.05 -20.28
N GLU A 66 -5.61 -0.26 -20.01
CA GLU A 66 -5.52 -1.30 -21.04
C GLU A 66 -6.75 -1.33 -21.96
N SER A 67 -7.95 -1.03 -21.43
CA SER A 67 -9.20 -0.98 -22.21
C SER A 67 -9.41 0.35 -22.94
N HIS A 68 -8.75 1.42 -22.48
CA HIS A 68 -8.87 2.77 -23.02
C HIS A 68 -7.47 3.32 -23.33
N PRO A 69 -6.82 2.84 -24.42
CA PRO A 69 -5.39 3.10 -24.68
C PRO A 69 -5.05 4.58 -24.97
N GLN A 70 -6.05 5.42 -25.21
CA GLN A 70 -5.90 6.87 -25.40
C GLN A 70 -6.22 7.69 -24.14
N ASN A 71 -6.71 7.04 -23.08
CA ASN A 71 -7.09 7.72 -21.85
C ASN A 71 -5.93 7.76 -20.87
N HIS A 72 -5.93 8.80 -20.05
CA HIS A 72 -5.00 9.02 -18.97
C HIS A 72 -5.73 8.91 -17.63
N VAL A 73 -4.98 8.57 -16.59
CA VAL A 73 -5.47 8.54 -15.22
C VAL A 73 -4.62 9.46 -14.35
N ARG A 74 -5.25 10.44 -13.72
CA ARG A 74 -4.65 11.21 -12.65
C ARG A 74 -4.64 10.35 -11.40
N TYR A 75 -3.44 10.11 -10.86
CA TYR A 75 -3.21 9.27 -9.69
C TYR A 75 -2.58 10.09 -8.58
N ARG A 76 -3.09 9.97 -7.35
CA ARG A 76 -2.45 10.49 -6.13
C ARG A 76 -2.60 9.48 -5.02
N ILE A 77 -1.50 9.22 -4.32
CA ILE A 77 -1.51 8.41 -3.10
C ILE A 77 -0.76 9.17 -2.01
N SER A 78 -1.24 9.07 -0.78
CA SER A 78 -0.62 9.70 0.38
C SER A 78 -0.65 8.74 1.55
N ALA A 79 0.53 8.36 2.06
CA ALA A 79 0.65 7.66 3.33
C ALA A 79 0.26 8.60 4.47
N VAL A 80 -0.64 8.13 5.34
CA VAL A 80 -1.17 8.91 6.45
C VAL A 80 -0.51 8.45 7.74
N TYR A 81 0.22 9.33 8.39
CA TYR A 81 0.86 9.12 9.68
C TYR A 81 0.13 9.91 10.76
N LYS A 82 0.06 9.38 11.98
CA LYS A 82 -0.44 10.13 13.12
C LYS A 82 0.75 10.58 13.96
N ASP A 83 0.80 11.87 14.29
CA ASP A 83 1.86 12.47 15.11
C ASP A 83 3.27 12.13 14.58
N GLN A 84 4.12 11.53 15.43
CA GLN A 84 5.48 11.12 15.10
C GLN A 84 5.60 9.61 14.78
N GLU A 85 4.51 8.97 14.33
CA GLU A 85 4.54 7.57 13.96
C GLU A 85 5.44 7.31 12.75
N ILE A 86 6.10 6.15 12.76
CA ILE A 86 7.02 5.73 11.69
C ILE A 86 6.39 4.69 10.74
N ILE A 87 5.22 4.16 11.11
CA ILE A 87 4.36 3.33 10.25
C ILE A 87 3.12 4.14 9.90
N ALA A 88 2.75 4.16 8.63
CA ALA A 88 1.52 4.80 8.19
C ALA A 88 0.30 4.06 8.76
N ARG A 89 -0.72 4.79 9.25
CA ARG A 89 -2.03 4.25 9.65
C ARG A 89 -2.83 3.70 8.49
N GLY A 90 -2.54 4.20 7.30
CA GLY A 90 -3.20 3.84 6.06
C GLY A 90 -2.72 4.72 4.92
N VAL A 91 -3.42 4.65 3.80
CA VAL A 91 -3.17 5.46 2.63
C VAL A 91 -4.47 6.05 2.11
N CYS A 92 -4.43 7.34 1.78
CA CYS A 92 -5.45 7.96 0.91
C CYS A 92 -5.04 7.70 -0.52
N LEU A 93 -5.92 7.09 -1.32
CA LEU A 93 -5.66 6.76 -2.70
C LEU A 93 -6.76 7.33 -3.59
N GLU A 94 -6.32 8.03 -4.64
CA GLU A 94 -7.16 8.77 -5.58
C GLU A 94 -6.76 8.38 -7.00
N ALA A 95 -7.75 8.05 -7.81
CA ALA A 95 -7.57 7.84 -9.23
C ALA A 95 -8.79 8.35 -9.98
N GLN A 96 -8.56 9.11 -11.05
CA GLN A 96 -9.61 9.65 -11.89
C GLN A 96 -9.15 9.66 -13.35
N SER A 97 -9.99 9.20 -14.28
CA SER A 97 -9.70 9.41 -15.70
C SER A 97 -9.78 10.89 -16.06
N VAL A 98 -8.93 11.31 -17.00
CA VAL A 98 -8.88 12.71 -17.45
C VAL A 98 -9.93 12.98 -18.54
N GLU A 99 -10.15 12.00 -19.42
CA GLU A 99 -10.96 12.14 -20.63
C GLU A 99 -12.43 11.80 -20.40
N ASP A 100 -12.73 10.92 -19.44
CA ASP A 100 -14.09 10.45 -19.19
C ASP A 100 -14.37 10.15 -17.70
N ASN A 101 -15.54 9.57 -17.43
CA ASN A 101 -15.99 9.18 -16.08
C ASN A 101 -15.93 7.67 -15.82
N GLY A 102 -15.21 6.90 -16.63
CA GLY A 102 -15.11 5.44 -16.56
C GLY A 102 -14.30 4.94 -15.36
N LEU A 103 -13.45 5.79 -14.77
CA LEU A 103 -12.69 5.51 -13.56
C LEU A 103 -12.68 6.75 -12.66
N SER A 104 -13.24 6.64 -11.46
CA SER A 104 -13.13 7.67 -10.42
C SER A 104 -13.29 7.05 -9.03
N PHE A 105 -12.31 7.26 -8.16
CA PHE A 105 -12.45 6.93 -6.75
C PHE A 105 -11.50 7.73 -5.85
N TYR A 106 -11.96 7.94 -4.62
CA TYR A 106 -11.18 8.39 -3.47
C TYR A 106 -11.42 7.38 -2.35
N VAL A 107 -10.38 6.71 -1.86
CA VAL A 107 -10.49 5.69 -0.80
C VAL A 107 -9.43 5.87 0.27
N TYR A 108 -9.79 5.62 1.51
CA TYR A 108 -8.84 5.44 2.61
C TYR A 108 -8.68 3.95 2.90
N LEU A 109 -7.46 3.43 2.75
CA LEU A 109 -7.15 2.01 2.98
C LEU A 109 -6.31 1.89 4.25
N LEU A 110 -6.82 1.17 5.24
CA LEU A 110 -6.17 0.97 6.54
C LEU A 110 -4.93 0.07 6.43
N ASN A 111 -3.85 0.46 7.11
CA ASN A 111 -2.64 -0.35 7.27
C ASN A 111 -2.77 -1.33 8.44
N THR A 112 -3.81 -2.16 8.39
CA THR A 112 -4.15 -3.12 9.43
C THR A 112 -4.00 -4.54 8.93
N GLN A 113 -3.88 -5.50 9.84
CA GLN A 113 -3.93 -6.93 9.54
C GLN A 113 -4.89 -7.60 10.51
N SER A 114 -5.82 -8.41 9.99
CA SER A 114 -6.79 -9.11 10.83
C SER A 114 -6.11 -9.94 11.93
N GLY A 115 -6.59 -9.79 13.16
CA GLY A 115 -6.06 -10.47 14.34
C GLY A 115 -4.69 -9.98 14.81
N ILE A 116 -4.29 -8.75 14.47
CA ILE A 116 -3.00 -8.17 14.87
C ILE A 116 -3.19 -6.71 15.31
N VAL A 117 -2.60 -6.35 16.46
CA VAL A 117 -2.42 -4.96 16.89
C VAL A 117 -1.02 -4.51 16.51
N ILE A 118 -0.92 -3.38 15.82
CA ILE A 118 0.33 -2.74 15.43
C ILE A 118 0.61 -1.55 16.33
N ASN A 119 1.84 -1.45 16.83
CA ASN A 119 2.39 -0.22 17.40
C ASN A 119 3.03 0.60 16.28
N TYR A 120 2.30 1.61 15.80
CA TYR A 120 2.70 2.42 14.66
C TYR A 120 3.88 3.36 14.95
N SER A 121 4.16 3.62 16.24
CA SER A 121 5.27 4.48 16.67
C SER A 121 6.62 3.78 16.59
N ASN A 122 6.68 2.45 16.72
CA ASN A 122 7.94 1.71 16.75
C ASN A 122 7.99 0.48 15.82
N GLY A 123 6.88 0.13 15.15
CA GLY A 123 6.78 -0.99 14.22
C GLY A 123 6.54 -2.36 14.87
N GLU A 124 6.50 -2.46 16.20
CA GLU A 124 6.17 -3.72 16.87
C GLU A 124 4.71 -4.13 16.63
N ALA A 125 4.42 -5.42 16.76
CA ALA A 125 3.06 -5.92 16.62
C ALA A 125 2.81 -7.11 17.53
N LYS A 126 1.54 -7.29 17.91
CA LYS A 126 1.07 -8.41 18.74
C LYS A 126 -0.07 -9.12 18.03
N VAL A 127 0.01 -10.45 17.99
CA VAL A 127 -1.11 -11.29 17.56
C VAL A 127 -2.17 -11.26 18.64
N ILE A 128 -3.41 -11.00 18.24
CA ILE A 128 -4.59 -11.14 19.10
C ILE A 128 -5.09 -12.57 18.91
N ILE A 129 -5.31 -13.25 20.03
CA ILE A 129 -5.89 -14.60 20.13
C ILE A 129 -7.40 -14.47 20.13
#